data_AF-A0A2G2L0M8-F1
#
_entry.id   AF-A0A2G2L0M8-F1
#
_cell.length_a   1.000
_cell.length_b   1.000
_cell.length_c   1.000
_cell.angle_alpha   90.00
_cell.angle_beta   90.00
_cell.angle_gamma   90.00
#
_symmetry.space_group_name_H-M   'P 1'
#
loop_
_entity.id
_entity.type
_entity.pdbx_description
1 polymer ?
#
loop_
_entity_poly.entity_id
_entity_poly.type
_entity_poly.pdbx_seq_one_letter_code
_entity_poly.pdbx_strand_id
1 'polypeptide(L)'
;MNKGILFCNKTLQYCFGLLLSGVLIVFLMVFFPNHSNAEPLIYAENYQMHSKNTQSNRQYSVRLPKNYEKNSSSNYPVIYFMAGQWSMLPGVAVMDTIEDDLPEFIIVGVHSKGDDHAPIKDEKGNQNSEAKAFSDFFYNELIPKIESEYRVADYKILSGYSGSARFVLHSLLDKSSRFNAYFAFSPSLESYIFNRRFKTQLEDKKWLSNSSKRSVYITMSSEGSHMQEPFEALSSLLNEERAGAKYTLRRYPDETHSSYMLLGLIFALRDLFDGWVPSWSVRKKGLSGLQYFYKELSEKYGFDVKISSHVVYQTIFALYRSETALHHLKASELVDFQLANNSNYREKIDSLNYQLKEYGFLKASKRLENHLKSIDRM
;
A
#
# COMPACT_ATOMS: atom_id res chain seq x y z
N MET A 1 45.50 -70.82 -28.66
CA MET A 1 44.67 -70.46 -27.49
C MET A 1 44.92 -68.98 -27.15
N ASN A 2 43.94 -68.25 -26.60
CA ASN A 2 44.02 -66.83 -26.12
C ASN A 2 43.58 -65.64 -27.01
N LYS A 3 42.77 -65.81 -28.06
CA LYS A 3 42.04 -64.66 -28.67
C LYS A 3 40.58 -64.51 -28.21
N GLY A 4 39.91 -65.61 -27.83
CA GLY A 4 38.52 -65.57 -27.33
C GLY A 4 38.35 -64.99 -25.92
N ILE A 5 39.36 -65.14 -25.05
CA ILE A 5 39.29 -64.69 -23.65
C ILE A 5 39.41 -63.15 -23.54
N LEU A 6 40.16 -62.51 -24.44
CA LEU A 6 40.36 -61.06 -24.42
C LEU A 6 39.09 -60.28 -24.86
N PHE A 7 38.32 -60.83 -25.81
CA PHE A 7 37.10 -60.19 -26.32
C PHE A 7 35.94 -60.26 -25.32
N CYS A 8 35.85 -61.37 -24.58
CA CYS A 8 34.88 -61.52 -23.50
C CYS A 8 35.12 -60.50 -22.38
N ASN A 9 36.39 -60.22 -22.05
CA ASN A 9 36.75 -59.33 -20.95
C ASN A 9 36.43 -57.84 -21.23
N LYS A 10 36.66 -57.36 -22.46
CA LYS A 10 36.30 -55.98 -22.84
C LYS A 10 34.79 -55.77 -22.86
N THR A 11 34.03 -56.72 -23.41
CA THR A 11 32.56 -56.64 -23.49
C THR A 11 31.94 -56.64 -22.09
N LEU A 12 32.45 -57.48 -21.18
CA LEU A 12 32.04 -57.52 -19.78
C LEU A 12 32.34 -56.20 -19.05
N GLN A 13 33.49 -55.57 -19.34
CA GLN A 13 33.89 -54.28 -18.77
C GLN A 13 32.99 -53.12 -19.23
N TYR A 14 32.56 -53.11 -20.50
CA TYR A 14 31.59 -52.13 -20.99
C TYR A 14 30.19 -52.34 -20.38
N CYS A 15 29.74 -53.59 -20.24
CA CYS A 15 28.46 -53.90 -19.59
C CYS A 15 28.45 -53.50 -18.11
N PHE A 16 29.56 -53.73 -17.38
CA PHE A 16 29.71 -53.28 -16.00
C PHE A 16 29.74 -51.75 -15.89
N GLY A 17 30.41 -51.05 -16.80
CA GLY A 17 30.42 -49.58 -16.84
C GLY A 17 29.03 -48.98 -17.07
N LEU A 18 28.23 -49.58 -17.98
CA LEU A 18 26.86 -49.15 -18.26
C LEU A 18 25.89 -49.46 -17.10
N LEU A 19 26.09 -50.59 -16.41
CA LEU A 19 25.33 -50.91 -15.19
C LEU A 19 25.66 -49.94 -14.04
N LEU A 20 26.95 -49.63 -13.85
CA LEU A 20 27.37 -48.68 -12.80
C LEU A 20 26.85 -47.27 -13.07
N SER A 21 26.89 -46.81 -14.33
CA SER A 21 26.36 -45.49 -14.70
C SER A 21 24.84 -45.44 -14.60
N GLY A 22 24.13 -46.52 -14.97
CA GLY A 22 22.70 -46.63 -14.79
C GLY A 22 22.27 -46.60 -13.32
N VAL A 23 22.97 -47.34 -12.45
CA VAL A 23 22.72 -47.33 -10.99
C VAL A 23 23.04 -45.96 -10.40
N LEU A 24 24.09 -45.29 -10.85
CA LEU A 24 24.43 -43.94 -10.39
C LEU A 24 23.37 -42.91 -10.83
N ILE A 25 22.85 -43.00 -12.05
CA ILE A 25 21.78 -42.11 -12.54
C ILE A 25 20.49 -42.31 -11.74
N VAL A 26 20.11 -43.57 -11.48
CA VAL A 26 18.94 -43.89 -10.65
C VAL A 26 19.15 -43.44 -9.21
N PHE A 27 20.35 -43.62 -8.65
CA PHE A 27 20.72 -43.11 -7.33
C PHE A 27 20.61 -41.57 -7.27
N LEU A 28 21.10 -40.86 -8.28
CA LEU A 28 20.97 -39.40 -8.35
C LEU A 28 19.50 -38.95 -8.50
N MET A 29 18.67 -39.68 -9.23
CA MET A 29 17.23 -39.34 -9.36
C MET A 29 16.42 -39.63 -8.09
N VAL A 30 16.79 -40.65 -7.31
CA VAL A 30 16.08 -41.04 -6.08
C VAL A 30 16.52 -40.19 -4.88
N PHE A 31 17.80 -39.81 -4.81
CA PHE A 31 18.36 -39.05 -3.68
C PHE A 31 18.38 -37.53 -3.88
N PHE A 32 18.09 -37.02 -5.08
CA PHE A 32 17.82 -35.60 -5.32
C PHE A 32 16.37 -35.40 -5.79
N PRO A 33 15.37 -35.55 -4.91
CA PRO A 33 14.06 -35.01 -5.22
C PRO A 33 14.23 -33.51 -5.48
N ASN A 34 13.93 -33.09 -6.71
CA ASN A 34 13.70 -31.68 -7.01
C ASN A 34 12.46 -31.25 -6.24
N HIS A 35 12.62 -30.95 -4.95
CA HIS A 35 11.63 -30.23 -4.19
C HIS A 35 11.58 -28.82 -4.78
N SER A 36 10.72 -28.65 -5.80
CA SER A 36 10.18 -27.33 -6.11
C SER A 36 9.35 -26.94 -4.90
N ASN A 37 10.02 -26.32 -3.92
CA ASN A 37 9.33 -25.68 -2.81
C ASN A 37 8.63 -24.48 -3.42
N ALA A 38 7.30 -24.54 -3.48
CA ALA A 38 6.52 -23.36 -3.78
C ALA A 38 6.87 -22.30 -2.74
N GLU A 39 7.46 -21.18 -3.18
CA GLU A 39 7.67 -20.06 -2.28
C GLU A 39 6.30 -19.53 -1.83
N PRO A 40 6.08 -19.33 -0.52
CA PRO A 40 4.82 -18.80 -0.05
C PRO A 40 4.62 -17.38 -0.61
N LEU A 41 3.42 -17.10 -1.11
CA LEU A 41 3.04 -15.75 -1.52
C LEU A 41 2.81 -14.90 -0.26
N ILE A 42 3.79 -14.07 0.10
CA ILE A 42 3.74 -13.20 1.28
C ILE A 42 3.22 -11.81 0.88
N TYR A 43 2.02 -11.44 1.34
CA TYR A 43 1.45 -10.11 1.14
C TYR A 43 1.79 -9.12 2.28
N ALA A 44 2.16 -9.64 3.46
CA ALA A 44 2.58 -8.87 4.63
C ALA A 44 3.36 -9.76 5.61
N GLU A 45 4.23 -9.14 6.42
CA GLU A 45 4.90 -9.82 7.53
C GLU A 45 4.06 -9.73 8.79
N ASN A 46 3.94 -10.84 9.52
CA ASN A 46 3.17 -10.90 10.77
C ASN A 46 4.10 -10.83 11.98
N TYR A 47 3.71 -10.00 12.94
CA TYR A 47 4.46 -9.75 14.15
C TYR A 47 3.57 -9.89 15.39
N GLN A 48 4.24 -10.05 16.53
CA GLN A 48 3.60 -10.10 17.83
C GLN A 48 4.40 -9.27 18.83
N MET A 49 3.71 -8.55 19.71
CA MET A 49 4.32 -7.84 20.83
C MET A 49 3.52 -8.02 22.10
N HIS A 50 4.20 -8.07 23.24
CA HIS A 50 3.52 -8.04 24.53
C HIS A 50 3.11 -6.60 24.86
N SER A 51 1.83 -6.37 25.13
CA SER A 51 1.28 -5.06 25.44
C SER A 51 1.09 -4.87 26.93
N LYS A 52 1.59 -3.76 27.47
CA LYS A 52 1.42 -3.41 28.88
C LYS A 52 0.01 -2.88 29.14
N ASN A 53 -0.60 -2.19 28.18
CA ASN A 53 -1.96 -1.69 28.33
C ASN A 53 -3.01 -2.81 28.31
N THR A 54 -2.87 -3.80 27.42
CA THR A 54 -3.82 -4.93 27.34
C THR A 54 -3.43 -6.15 28.18
N GLN A 55 -2.24 -6.15 28.78
CA GLN A 55 -1.69 -7.29 29.55
C GLN A 55 -1.69 -8.60 28.74
N SER A 56 -1.53 -8.50 27.42
CA SER A 56 -1.61 -9.65 26.52
C SER A 56 -0.74 -9.47 25.28
N ASN A 57 -0.46 -10.56 24.59
CA ASN A 57 0.25 -10.51 23.31
C ASN A 57 -0.67 -10.01 22.20
N ARG A 58 -0.29 -8.93 21.52
CA ARG A 58 -1.00 -8.32 20.39
C ARG A 58 -0.33 -8.67 19.09
N GLN A 59 -1.12 -9.04 18.10
CA GLN A 59 -0.65 -9.31 16.74
C GLN A 59 -0.87 -8.08 15.87
N TYR A 60 0.01 -7.90 14.90
CA TYR A 60 -0.13 -6.91 13.84
C TYR A 60 0.64 -7.39 12.62
N SER A 61 0.29 -6.87 11.45
CA SER A 61 1.00 -7.13 10.20
C SER A 61 1.61 -5.85 9.66
N VAL A 62 2.73 -5.94 8.98
CA VAL A 62 3.35 -4.82 8.27
C VAL A 62 3.65 -5.23 6.84
N ARG A 63 3.29 -4.37 5.89
CA ARG A 63 3.74 -4.46 4.49
C ARG A 63 4.46 -3.16 4.13
N LEU A 64 5.71 -3.30 3.75
CA LEU A 64 6.56 -2.20 3.31
C LEU A 64 6.39 -1.95 1.80
N PRO A 65 6.60 -0.71 1.33
CA PRO A 65 6.72 -0.41 -0.09
C PRO A 65 7.71 -1.31 -0.83
N LYS A 66 7.43 -1.64 -2.10
CA LYS A 66 8.29 -2.49 -2.94
C LYS A 66 9.74 -1.98 -3.01
N ASN A 67 9.94 -0.66 -2.94
CA ASN A 67 11.26 -0.02 -3.02
C ASN A 67 11.80 0.48 -1.67
N TYR A 68 11.21 0.07 -0.55
CA TYR A 68 11.57 0.58 0.77
C TYR A 68 13.07 0.49 1.05
N GLU A 69 13.69 -0.68 0.87
CA GLU A 69 15.13 -0.90 1.11
C GLU A 69 16.05 -0.17 0.13
N LYS A 70 15.58 0.08 -1.10
CA LYS A 70 16.37 0.76 -2.14
C LYS A 70 16.38 2.27 -1.93
N ASN A 71 15.35 2.81 -1.30
CA ASN A 71 15.13 4.24 -1.11
C ASN A 71 15.35 4.63 0.37
N SER A 72 16.61 4.67 0.79
CA SER A 72 17.00 4.91 2.19
C SER A 72 16.69 6.32 2.71
N SER A 73 16.49 7.29 1.82
CA SER A 73 16.22 8.70 2.16
C SER A 73 14.74 9.08 2.19
N SER A 74 13.83 8.13 1.93
CA SER A 74 12.39 8.41 1.83
C SER A 74 11.65 7.97 3.09
N ASN A 75 10.71 8.82 3.51
CA ASN A 75 9.72 8.54 4.55
C ASN A 75 8.36 8.31 3.90
N TYR A 76 7.58 7.36 4.41
CA TYR A 76 6.36 6.90 3.76
C TYR A 76 5.13 7.19 4.60
N PRO A 77 4.00 7.63 4.00
CA PRO A 77 2.74 7.69 4.72
C PRO A 77 2.35 6.30 5.24
N VAL A 78 1.59 6.27 6.33
CA VAL A 78 1.18 5.02 6.99
C VAL A 78 -0.33 4.89 6.95
N ILE A 79 -0.84 3.73 6.52
CA ILE A 79 -2.24 3.38 6.71
C ILE A 79 -2.36 2.28 7.77
N TYR A 80 -3.23 2.51 8.75
CA TYR A 80 -3.56 1.53 9.78
C TYR A 80 -4.94 0.95 9.49
N PHE A 81 -4.98 -0.34 9.16
CA PHE A 81 -6.21 -1.11 9.00
C PHE A 81 -6.60 -1.76 10.33
N MET A 82 -7.72 -1.31 10.90
CA MET A 82 -8.34 -1.96 12.05
C MET A 82 -8.94 -3.31 11.66
N ALA A 83 -8.94 -4.26 12.61
CA ALA A 83 -9.24 -5.67 12.34
C ALA A 83 -8.36 -6.23 11.20
N GLY A 84 -7.04 -5.99 11.29
CA GLY A 84 -6.06 -6.31 10.26
C GLY A 84 -6.07 -7.77 9.81
N GLN A 85 -6.46 -8.71 10.68
CA GLN A 85 -6.61 -10.12 10.33
C GLN A 85 -7.59 -10.38 9.17
N TRP A 86 -8.53 -9.44 8.93
CA TRP A 86 -9.49 -9.50 7.82
C TRP A 86 -9.27 -8.39 6.80
N SER A 87 -8.82 -7.21 7.24
CA SER A 87 -8.69 -6.01 6.40
C SER A 87 -7.35 -5.92 5.67
N MET A 88 -6.29 -6.60 6.13
CA MET A 88 -4.94 -6.43 5.59
C MET A 88 -4.82 -6.91 4.14
N LEU A 89 -5.16 -8.17 3.86
CA LEU A 89 -5.12 -8.73 2.51
C LEU A 89 -5.94 -7.92 1.48
N PRO A 90 -7.23 -7.62 1.73
CA PRO A 90 -8.01 -6.81 0.78
C PRO A 90 -7.47 -5.38 0.65
N GLY A 91 -6.95 -4.79 1.74
CA GLY A 91 -6.30 -3.48 1.71
C GLY A 91 -5.06 -3.46 0.83
N VAL A 92 -4.18 -4.45 0.96
CA VAL A 92 -3.00 -4.63 0.10
C VAL A 92 -3.42 -4.86 -1.35
N ALA A 93 -4.42 -5.70 -1.60
CA ALA A 93 -4.91 -5.97 -2.95
C ALA A 93 -5.42 -4.70 -3.65
N VAL A 94 -6.17 -3.85 -2.94
CA VAL A 94 -6.61 -2.54 -3.47
C VAL A 94 -5.40 -1.67 -3.76
N MET A 95 -4.49 -1.51 -2.81
CA MET A 95 -3.33 -0.63 -2.96
C MET A 95 -2.41 -1.06 -4.10
N ASP A 96 -2.20 -2.36 -4.29
CA ASP A 96 -1.44 -2.89 -5.43
C ASP A 96 -2.18 -2.66 -6.76
N THR A 97 -3.52 -2.76 -6.77
CA THR A 97 -4.33 -2.58 -7.99
C THR A 97 -4.32 -1.15 -8.50
N ILE A 98 -4.28 -0.16 -7.60
CA ILE A 98 -4.28 1.26 -7.94
C ILE A 98 -2.97 1.96 -7.53
N GLU A 99 -1.85 1.24 -7.50
CA GLU A 99 -0.57 1.74 -6.99
C GLU A 99 -0.07 3.00 -7.74
N ASP A 100 -0.37 3.11 -9.03
CA ASP A 100 -0.02 4.28 -9.85
C ASP A 100 -0.80 5.54 -9.48
N ASP A 101 -1.98 5.39 -8.86
CA ASP A 101 -2.85 6.49 -8.44
C ASP A 101 -2.51 6.98 -7.02
N LEU A 102 -1.55 6.36 -6.32
CA LEU A 102 -1.34 6.54 -4.88
C LEU A 102 0.13 6.75 -4.48
N PRO A 103 0.40 7.32 -3.28
CA PRO A 103 1.70 7.18 -2.67
C PRO A 103 2.00 5.73 -2.30
N GLU A 104 3.29 5.40 -2.25
CA GLU A 104 3.76 4.18 -1.60
C GLU A 104 3.52 4.28 -0.09
N PHE A 105 2.83 3.29 0.50
CA PHE A 105 2.50 3.26 1.94
C PHE A 105 3.30 2.22 2.70
N ILE A 106 3.59 2.52 3.96
CA ILE A 106 3.70 1.47 4.98
C ILE A 106 2.27 1.09 5.36
N ILE A 107 1.92 -0.16 5.18
CA ILE A 107 0.58 -0.68 5.49
C ILE A 107 0.68 -1.48 6.79
N VAL A 108 -0.12 -1.11 7.79
CA VAL A 108 -0.15 -1.77 9.10
C VAL A 108 -1.52 -2.35 9.37
N GLY A 109 -1.61 -3.68 9.49
CA GLY A 109 -2.82 -4.36 9.94
C GLY A 109 -2.81 -4.50 11.46
N VAL A 110 -3.76 -3.89 12.16
CA VAL A 110 -3.86 -3.98 13.63
C VAL A 110 -4.88 -5.03 14.00
N HIS A 111 -4.44 -6.15 14.57
CA HIS A 111 -5.34 -7.27 14.83
C HIS A 111 -6.15 -7.02 16.10
N SER A 112 -7.44 -7.28 16.03
CA SER A 112 -8.35 -7.23 17.18
C SER A 112 -8.42 -8.59 17.88
N LYS A 113 -8.89 -8.59 19.13
CA LYS A 113 -9.27 -9.80 19.88
C LYS A 113 -10.71 -9.64 20.35
N GLY A 114 -11.64 -10.34 19.70
CA GLY A 114 -13.07 -10.14 19.96
C GLY A 114 -13.48 -8.68 19.68
N ASP A 115 -14.28 -8.12 20.59
CA ASP A 115 -14.83 -6.76 20.49
C ASP A 115 -14.02 -5.72 21.28
N ASP A 116 -12.73 -5.97 21.49
CA ASP A 116 -11.80 -5.05 22.16
C ASP A 116 -11.61 -3.71 21.45
N HIS A 117 -12.20 -3.51 20.27
CA HIS A 117 -12.19 -2.25 19.54
C HIS A 117 -13.51 -1.49 19.67
N ALA A 118 -14.51 -2.03 20.38
CA ALA A 118 -15.81 -1.41 20.60
C ALA A 118 -15.76 -0.46 21.82
N PRO A 119 -15.72 0.87 21.61
CA PRO A 119 -15.29 1.84 22.63
C PRO A 119 -16.29 2.03 23.79
N ILE A 120 -17.55 1.61 23.64
CA ILE A 120 -18.65 1.96 24.54
C ILE A 120 -19.35 0.71 25.04
N LYS A 121 -19.43 0.56 26.38
CA LYS A 121 -19.97 -0.63 27.06
C LYS A 121 -21.43 -0.49 27.51
N ASP A 122 -21.84 0.68 28.01
CA ASP A 122 -23.16 0.87 28.62
C ASP A 122 -23.75 2.29 28.51
N GLU A 123 -25.01 2.44 28.91
CA GLU A 123 -25.78 3.70 28.86
C GLU A 123 -25.19 4.79 29.77
N LYS A 124 -24.54 4.37 30.86
CA LYS A 124 -23.82 5.25 31.79
C LYS A 124 -22.59 5.86 31.15
N GLY A 125 -22.14 5.32 30.01
CA GLY A 125 -21.01 5.82 29.23
C GLY A 125 -19.69 5.32 29.76
N ASN A 126 -19.70 4.21 30.51
CA ASN A 126 -18.47 3.55 30.88
C ASN A 126 -17.80 3.08 29.59
N GLN A 127 -16.55 3.51 29.39
CA GLN A 127 -15.72 2.94 28.34
C GLN A 127 -15.63 1.44 28.57
N ASN A 128 -15.69 0.67 27.49
CA ASN A 128 -15.28 -0.71 27.58
C ASN A 128 -13.81 -0.72 28.02
N SER A 129 -13.50 -1.30 29.18
CA SER A 129 -12.15 -1.32 29.74
C SER A 129 -11.17 -1.99 28.78
N GLU A 130 -11.64 -2.99 28.02
CA GLU A 130 -10.85 -3.64 26.97
C GLU A 130 -10.61 -2.70 25.79
N ALA A 131 -11.61 -1.90 25.40
CA ALA A 131 -11.46 -0.93 24.34
C ALA A 131 -10.62 0.29 24.70
N LYS A 132 -10.67 0.71 25.97
CA LYS A 132 -9.72 1.68 26.49
C LYS A 132 -8.30 1.11 26.45
N ALA A 133 -8.11 -0.11 26.96
CA ALA A 133 -6.80 -0.76 26.96
C ALA A 133 -6.26 -0.98 25.53
N PHE A 134 -7.13 -1.33 24.58
CA PHE A 134 -6.78 -1.43 23.16
C PHE A 134 -6.40 -0.07 22.57
N SER A 135 -7.16 0.99 22.87
CA SER A 135 -6.84 2.35 22.45
C SER A 135 -5.48 2.80 23.00
N ASP A 136 -5.24 2.56 24.29
CA ASP A 136 -3.97 2.90 24.94
C ASP A 136 -2.80 2.09 24.34
N PHE A 137 -3.01 0.80 24.03
CA PHE A 137 -2.04 -0.01 23.27
C PHE A 137 -1.76 0.60 21.90
N PHE A 138 -2.82 0.92 21.15
CA PHE A 138 -2.70 1.42 19.78
C PHE A 138 -1.91 2.74 19.75
N TYR A 139 -2.31 3.71 20.57
CA TYR A 139 -1.71 5.04 20.57
C TYR A 139 -0.37 5.13 21.30
N ASN A 140 -0.18 4.41 22.40
CA ASN A 140 1.00 4.58 23.25
C ASN A 140 2.05 3.47 23.08
N GLU A 141 1.74 2.39 22.38
CA GLU A 141 2.68 1.28 22.17
C GLU A 141 2.89 0.98 20.68
N LEU A 142 1.82 0.67 19.93
CA LEU A 142 1.97 0.22 18.55
C LEU A 142 2.40 1.34 17.61
N ILE A 143 1.72 2.50 17.62
CA ILE A 143 2.12 3.64 16.78
C ILE A 143 3.57 4.03 17.05
N PRO A 144 4.01 4.32 18.30
CA PRO A 144 5.41 4.65 18.58
C PRO A 144 6.40 3.58 18.11
N LYS A 145 6.05 2.29 18.24
CA LYS A 145 6.90 1.20 17.73
C LYS A 145 7.08 1.29 16.22
N ILE A 146 5.98 1.42 15.46
CA ILE A 146 6.04 1.57 13.99
C ILE A 146 6.86 2.80 13.60
N GLU A 147 6.64 3.93 14.27
CA GLU A 147 7.39 5.18 14.00
C GLU A 147 8.88 5.07 14.35
N SER A 148 9.25 4.20 15.29
CA SER A 148 10.65 3.97 15.67
C SER A 148 11.39 2.96 14.78
N GLU A 149 10.68 1.98 14.22
CA GLU A 149 11.27 0.88 13.45
C GLU A 149 11.28 1.16 11.95
N TYR A 150 10.39 2.03 11.47
CA TYR A 150 10.22 2.32 10.05
C TYR A 150 10.33 3.81 9.74
N ARG A 151 10.69 4.11 8.49
CA ARG A 151 10.77 5.46 7.94
C ARG A 151 9.38 6.00 7.63
N VAL A 152 8.72 6.51 8.66
CA VAL A 152 7.36 7.05 8.58
C VAL A 152 7.36 8.54 8.23
N ALA A 153 6.43 8.95 7.37
CA ALA A 153 6.12 10.36 7.13
C ALA A 153 5.08 10.86 8.16
N ASP A 154 4.96 12.17 8.32
CA ASP A 154 3.89 12.76 9.14
C ASP A 154 2.54 12.81 8.41
N TYR A 155 2.16 11.66 7.84
CA TYR A 155 0.89 11.47 7.16
C TYR A 155 0.34 10.08 7.46
N LYS A 156 -0.70 10.02 8.28
CA LYS A 156 -1.28 8.79 8.81
C LYS A 156 -2.76 8.69 8.48
N ILE A 157 -3.18 7.51 8.03
CA ILE A 157 -4.57 7.18 7.73
C ILE A 157 -5.05 6.09 8.69
N LEU A 158 -6.22 6.28 9.31
CA LEU A 158 -6.88 5.26 10.11
C LEU A 158 -8.09 4.72 9.35
N SER A 159 -8.11 3.41 9.08
CA SER A 159 -9.15 2.76 8.28
C SER A 159 -9.80 1.61 9.05
N GLY A 160 -11.12 1.52 8.95
CA GLY A 160 -11.90 0.47 9.58
C GLY A 160 -13.18 0.20 8.79
N TYR A 161 -13.75 -0.98 9.03
CA TYR A 161 -14.93 -1.47 8.34
C TYR A 161 -15.85 -2.15 9.36
N SER A 162 -17.17 -1.97 9.22
CA SER A 162 -18.16 -2.57 10.12
C SER A 162 -17.90 -2.22 11.60
N GLY A 163 -17.75 -3.20 12.48
CA GLY A 163 -17.43 -3.00 13.90
C GLY A 163 -16.16 -2.18 14.13
N SER A 164 -15.12 -2.41 13.33
CA SER A 164 -13.84 -1.70 13.49
C SER A 164 -13.89 -0.25 13.03
N ALA A 165 -14.86 0.12 12.18
CA ALA A 165 -15.12 1.51 11.83
C ALA A 165 -15.70 2.33 13.00
N ARG A 166 -16.30 1.69 14.03
CA ARG A 166 -16.68 2.39 15.26
C ARG A 166 -15.47 2.92 16.02
N PHE A 167 -14.36 2.17 16.02
CA PHE A 167 -13.10 2.63 16.59
C PHE A 167 -12.60 3.85 15.82
N VAL A 168 -12.66 3.84 14.49
CA VAL A 168 -12.28 4.99 13.66
C VAL A 168 -13.08 6.25 14.01
N LEU A 169 -14.40 6.13 14.15
CA LEU A 169 -15.26 7.23 14.57
C LEU A 169 -14.92 7.70 15.99
N HIS A 170 -14.63 6.79 16.91
CA HIS A 170 -14.20 7.17 18.26
C HIS A 170 -12.86 7.91 18.25
N SER A 171 -11.88 7.39 17.52
CA SER A 171 -10.57 8.01 17.29
C SER A 171 -10.67 9.38 16.62
N LEU A 172 -11.64 9.60 15.74
CA LEU A 172 -11.85 10.92 15.11
C LEU A 172 -12.11 12.01 16.15
N LEU A 173 -12.84 11.69 17.22
CA LEU A 173 -13.19 12.62 18.30
C LEU A 173 -12.16 12.63 19.45
N ASP A 174 -11.19 11.71 19.44
CA ASP A 174 -10.14 11.65 20.46
C ASP A 174 -9.11 12.78 20.28
N LYS A 175 -8.80 13.47 21.38
CA LYS A 175 -7.83 14.57 21.42
C LYS A 175 -6.39 14.12 21.25
N SER A 176 -6.07 12.87 21.56
CA SER A 176 -4.75 12.25 21.34
C SER A 176 -4.55 11.86 19.87
N SER A 177 -5.63 11.77 19.09
CA SER A 177 -5.57 11.30 17.72
C SER A 177 -4.84 12.28 16.80
N ARG A 178 -3.92 11.75 15.99
CA ARG A 178 -3.02 12.49 15.08
C ARG A 178 -3.07 11.96 13.64
N PHE A 179 -4.22 11.39 13.22
CA PHE A 179 -4.41 11.00 11.83
C PHE A 179 -4.81 12.18 10.95
N ASN A 180 -4.29 12.17 9.73
CA ASN A 180 -4.59 13.13 8.67
C ASN A 180 -5.87 12.71 7.93
N ALA A 181 -6.16 11.40 7.86
CA ALA A 181 -7.39 10.90 7.30
C ALA A 181 -8.02 9.75 8.10
N TYR A 182 -9.36 9.68 8.08
CA TYR A 182 -10.16 8.67 8.75
C TYR A 182 -11.12 8.04 7.75
N PHE A 183 -11.05 6.74 7.58
CA PHE A 183 -11.91 5.97 6.69
C PHE A 183 -12.77 5.01 7.52
N ALA A 184 -14.06 5.33 7.64
CA ALA A 184 -15.06 4.54 8.34
C ALA A 184 -16.05 3.95 7.31
N PHE A 185 -15.82 2.70 6.91
CA PHE A 185 -16.63 2.02 5.91
C PHE A 185 -17.76 1.22 6.55
N SER A 186 -19.01 1.52 6.20
CA SER A 186 -20.23 0.90 6.77
C SER A 186 -20.12 0.71 8.29
N PRO A 187 -19.89 1.78 9.08
CA PRO A 187 -19.71 1.62 10.52
C PRO A 187 -20.93 0.96 11.17
N SER A 188 -20.68 0.04 12.10
CA SER A 188 -21.70 -0.57 12.96
C SER A 188 -22.37 0.49 13.84
N LEU A 189 -23.47 1.05 13.36
CA LEU A 189 -24.24 2.11 14.01
C LEU A 189 -25.53 1.57 14.66
N GLU A 190 -25.70 0.26 14.78
CA GLU A 190 -26.86 -0.36 15.45
C GLU A 190 -26.94 -0.01 16.95
N SER A 191 -25.82 0.37 17.56
CA SER A 191 -25.75 0.72 18.98
C SER A 191 -26.26 2.14 19.24
N TYR A 192 -27.49 2.26 19.74
CA TYR A 192 -28.08 3.51 20.18
C TYR A 192 -27.18 4.30 21.16
N ILE A 193 -26.55 3.59 22.09
CA ILE A 193 -25.66 4.17 23.10
C ILE A 193 -24.45 4.82 22.45
N PHE A 194 -23.82 4.13 21.49
CA PHE A 194 -22.69 4.66 20.74
C PHE A 194 -23.08 5.94 19.99
N ASN A 195 -24.18 5.91 19.25
CA ASN A 195 -24.65 7.06 18.45
C ASN A 195 -24.95 8.28 19.31
N ARG A 196 -25.64 8.09 20.45
CA ARG A 196 -25.94 9.18 21.39
C ARG A 196 -24.66 9.83 21.91
N ARG A 197 -23.67 9.02 22.31
CA ARG A 197 -22.40 9.53 22.85
C ARG A 197 -21.54 10.21 21.79
N PHE A 198 -21.45 9.61 20.61
CA PHE A 198 -20.76 10.23 19.47
C PHE A 198 -21.36 11.60 19.17
N LYS A 199 -22.70 11.72 19.11
CA LYS A 199 -23.40 12.99 18.95
C LYS A 199 -23.02 14.01 20.04
N THR A 200 -23.08 13.63 21.32
CA THR A 200 -22.72 14.53 22.43
C THR A 200 -21.28 15.00 22.35
N GLN A 201 -20.33 14.13 22.00
CA GLN A 201 -18.93 14.49 21.84
C GLN A 201 -18.72 15.39 20.62
N LEU A 202 -19.44 15.14 19.53
CA LEU A 202 -19.40 15.95 18.32
C LEU A 202 -19.92 17.38 18.57
N GLU A 203 -20.94 17.54 19.41
CA GLU A 203 -21.49 18.83 19.85
C GLU A 203 -20.57 19.60 20.82
N ASP A 204 -19.72 18.91 21.59
CA ASP A 204 -18.65 19.53 22.37
C ASP A 204 -17.53 20.01 21.41
N LYS A 205 -17.74 21.21 20.82
CA LYS A 205 -16.91 21.87 19.79
C LYS A 205 -15.40 21.94 20.07
N LYS A 206 -14.93 21.51 21.24
CA LYS A 206 -13.52 21.42 21.63
C LYS A 206 -12.67 20.50 20.74
N TRP A 207 -13.26 19.57 19.99
CA TRP A 207 -12.50 18.76 19.02
C TRP A 207 -12.21 19.52 17.72
N LEU A 208 -13.00 20.57 17.39
CA LEU A 208 -12.89 21.31 16.13
C LEU A 208 -11.59 22.12 16.01
N SER A 209 -11.03 22.62 17.11
CA SER A 209 -9.83 23.47 17.09
C SER A 209 -8.57 22.77 16.57
N ASN A 210 -8.55 21.43 16.58
CA ASN A 210 -7.45 20.60 16.06
C ASN A 210 -7.82 19.87 14.74
N SER A 211 -8.99 20.17 14.16
CA SER A 211 -9.56 19.41 13.03
C SER A 211 -9.28 19.99 11.65
N SER A 212 -8.70 21.20 11.55
CA SER A 212 -8.66 22.07 10.36
C SER A 212 -7.93 21.54 9.11
N LYS A 213 -7.47 20.29 9.13
CA LYS A 213 -6.75 19.62 8.03
C LYS A 213 -7.10 18.14 7.88
N ARG A 214 -8.15 17.63 8.54
CA ARG A 214 -8.51 16.20 8.52
C ARG A 214 -9.44 15.88 7.34
N SER A 215 -9.17 14.78 6.64
CA SER A 215 -10.10 14.20 5.66
C SER A 215 -10.87 13.04 6.27
N VAL A 216 -12.19 13.07 6.24
CA VAL A 216 -13.03 12.07 6.89
C VAL A 216 -13.97 11.46 5.86
N TYR A 217 -13.86 10.15 5.66
CA TYR A 217 -14.74 9.38 4.79
C TYR A 217 -15.60 8.48 5.66
N ILE A 218 -16.92 8.71 5.65
CA ILE A 218 -17.89 7.84 6.31
C ILE A 218 -18.89 7.41 5.25
N THR A 219 -19.07 6.11 5.14
CA THR A 219 -19.88 5.54 4.06
C THR A 219 -20.81 4.49 4.59
N MET A 220 -21.91 4.24 3.87
CA MET A 220 -22.90 3.25 4.25
C MET A 220 -23.31 2.43 3.02
N SER A 221 -23.14 1.11 3.12
CA SER A 221 -23.65 0.16 2.12
C SER A 221 -25.17 -0.07 2.28
N SER A 222 -25.74 -0.96 1.48
CA SER A 222 -27.15 -1.34 1.52
C SER A 222 -27.46 -2.19 2.76
N GLU A 223 -27.67 -1.50 3.89
CA GLU A 223 -27.98 -2.08 5.19
C GLU A 223 -29.43 -1.79 5.64
N GLY A 224 -29.89 -2.49 6.68
CA GLY A 224 -31.23 -2.30 7.26
C GLY A 224 -31.44 -0.93 7.93
N SER A 225 -32.69 -0.58 8.25
CA SER A 225 -33.05 0.72 8.84
C SER A 225 -32.29 1.02 10.14
N HIS A 226 -32.04 0.00 10.96
CA HIS A 226 -31.24 0.07 12.19
C HIS A 226 -29.81 0.58 11.98
N MET A 227 -29.31 0.60 10.75
CA MET A 227 -28.02 1.17 10.35
C MET A 227 -28.19 2.46 9.53
N GLN A 228 -29.16 2.49 8.61
CA GLN A 228 -29.39 3.64 7.72
C GLN A 228 -29.87 4.89 8.44
N GLU A 229 -30.78 4.75 9.41
CA GLU A 229 -31.34 5.87 10.17
C GLU A 229 -30.26 6.54 11.05
N PRO A 230 -29.46 5.79 11.85
CA PRO A 230 -28.29 6.37 12.51
C PRO A 230 -27.29 7.04 11.57
N PHE A 231 -27.05 6.47 10.38
CA PHE A 231 -26.16 7.08 9.39
C PHE A 231 -26.71 8.40 8.84
N GLU A 232 -28.03 8.51 8.62
CA GLU A 232 -28.67 9.76 8.22
C GLU A 232 -28.54 10.82 9.31
N ALA A 233 -28.79 10.45 10.57
CA ALA A 233 -28.65 11.33 11.71
C ALA A 233 -27.19 11.81 11.86
N LEU A 234 -26.22 10.89 11.74
CA LEU A 234 -24.79 11.21 11.73
C LEU A 234 -24.43 12.16 10.59
N SER A 235 -24.94 11.88 9.39
CA SER A 235 -24.64 12.67 8.20
C SER A 235 -25.18 14.10 8.31
N SER A 236 -26.39 14.24 8.85
CA SER A 236 -27.01 15.54 9.13
C SER A 236 -26.15 16.35 10.12
N LEU A 237 -25.67 15.72 11.20
CA LEU A 237 -24.85 16.38 12.22
C LEU A 237 -23.48 16.85 11.70
N LEU A 238 -22.92 16.15 10.70
CA LEU A 238 -21.62 16.46 10.10
C LEU A 238 -21.74 17.43 8.91
N ASN A 239 -22.90 17.50 8.27
CA ASN A 239 -23.20 18.44 7.17
C ASN A 239 -23.54 19.85 7.65
N GLU A 240 -23.97 20.02 8.90
CA GLU A 240 -23.96 21.34 9.54
C GLU A 240 -22.53 21.87 9.48
N GLU A 241 -22.25 22.98 8.79
CA GLU A 241 -20.90 23.51 8.54
C GLU A 241 -20.09 23.65 9.86
N ARG A 242 -19.35 22.60 10.23
CA ARG A 242 -18.46 22.60 11.39
C ARG A 242 -17.04 22.73 10.86
N ALA A 243 -16.55 23.98 10.89
CA ALA A 243 -15.28 24.38 10.32
C ALA A 243 -14.12 23.45 10.73
N GLY A 244 -13.46 22.85 9.74
CA GLY A 244 -12.10 22.34 9.86
C GLY A 244 -11.80 21.04 9.13
N ALA A 245 -12.70 20.07 9.13
CA ALA A 245 -12.48 18.79 8.45
C ALA A 245 -13.28 18.72 7.13
N LYS A 246 -12.72 18.04 6.12
CA LYS A 246 -13.44 17.71 4.87
C LYS A 246 -14.16 16.39 5.09
N TYR A 247 -15.49 16.43 5.18
CA TYR A 247 -16.33 15.25 5.30
C TYR A 247 -16.82 14.77 3.93
N THR A 248 -16.61 13.50 3.65
CA THR A 248 -17.23 12.77 2.55
C THR A 248 -18.19 11.75 3.15
N LEU A 249 -19.48 12.02 3.01
CA LEU A 249 -20.56 11.17 3.50
C LEU A 249 -21.30 10.59 2.30
N ARG A 250 -21.22 9.27 2.08
CA ARG A 250 -21.82 8.64 0.89
C ARG A 250 -22.54 7.34 1.19
N ARG A 251 -23.64 7.11 0.49
CA ARG A 251 -24.35 5.83 0.45
C ARG A 251 -24.03 5.07 -0.82
N TYR A 252 -24.02 3.75 -0.72
CA TYR A 252 -23.84 2.82 -1.83
C TYR A 252 -24.97 1.78 -1.79
N PRO A 253 -26.17 2.13 -2.31
CA PRO A 253 -27.37 1.30 -2.20
C PRO A 253 -27.29 0.00 -3.01
N ASP A 254 -26.40 -0.03 -4.00
CA ASP A 254 -26.16 -1.19 -4.87
C ASP A 254 -25.10 -2.14 -4.31
N GLU A 255 -24.48 -1.80 -3.18
CA GLU A 255 -23.42 -2.58 -2.55
C GLU A 255 -23.92 -3.25 -1.28
N THR A 256 -23.58 -4.52 -1.11
CA THR A 256 -23.82 -5.24 0.15
C THR A 256 -22.80 -4.82 1.21
N HIS A 257 -23.06 -5.14 2.48
CA HIS A 257 -22.07 -4.93 3.55
C HIS A 257 -20.71 -5.49 3.14
N SER A 258 -20.66 -6.79 2.81
CA SER A 258 -19.41 -7.49 2.50
C SER A 258 -18.70 -7.03 1.22
N SER A 259 -19.42 -6.69 0.15
CA SER A 259 -18.80 -6.27 -1.11
C SER A 259 -18.18 -4.88 -1.02
N TYR A 260 -18.71 -4.05 -0.13
CA TYR A 260 -18.40 -2.63 -0.13
C TYR A 260 -17.00 -2.28 0.38
N MET A 261 -16.39 -3.09 1.25
CA MET A 261 -15.10 -2.75 1.89
C MET A 261 -14.00 -2.37 0.87
N LEU A 262 -13.87 -3.15 -0.21
CA LEU A 262 -12.86 -2.91 -1.26
C LEU A 262 -13.17 -1.63 -2.06
N LEU A 263 -14.42 -1.45 -2.45
CA LEU A 263 -14.86 -0.29 -3.25
C LEU A 263 -14.77 1.00 -2.46
N GLY A 264 -15.18 0.97 -1.19
CA GLY A 264 -15.04 2.08 -0.26
C GLY A 264 -13.59 2.53 -0.14
N LEU A 265 -12.66 1.58 0.00
CA LEU A 265 -11.23 1.89 0.06
C LEU A 265 -10.69 2.50 -1.25
N ILE A 266 -11.06 1.96 -2.41
CA ILE A 266 -10.68 2.52 -3.73
C ILE A 266 -11.14 3.98 -3.84
N PHE A 267 -12.42 4.25 -3.56
CA PHE A 267 -12.97 5.59 -3.68
C PHE A 267 -12.39 6.57 -2.66
N ALA A 268 -12.22 6.15 -1.41
CA ALA A 268 -11.64 6.99 -0.37
C ALA A 268 -10.19 7.37 -0.67
N LEU A 269 -9.38 6.42 -1.17
CA LEU A 269 -7.99 6.68 -1.54
C LEU A 269 -7.90 7.60 -2.76
N ARG A 270 -8.71 7.40 -3.80
CA ARG A 270 -8.72 8.27 -4.99
C ARG A 270 -9.18 9.69 -4.67
N ASP A 271 -10.24 9.83 -3.88
CA ASP A 271 -10.74 11.14 -3.48
C ASP A 271 -9.75 11.85 -2.53
N LEU A 272 -9.02 11.10 -1.69
CA LEU A 272 -7.99 11.65 -0.80
C LEU A 272 -6.75 12.12 -1.57
N PHE A 273 -6.24 11.28 -2.47
CA PHE A 273 -5.05 11.55 -3.28
C PHE A 273 -5.39 12.09 -4.68
N ASP A 274 -6.46 12.87 -4.78
CA ASP A 274 -6.87 13.46 -6.05
C ASP A 274 -5.74 14.27 -6.70
N GLY A 275 -5.57 14.10 -8.01
CA GLY A 275 -4.49 14.72 -8.77
C GLY A 275 -3.11 14.15 -8.51
N TRP A 276 -2.97 12.94 -7.95
CA TRP A 276 -1.67 12.28 -7.74
C TRP A 276 -0.88 12.03 -9.04
N VAL A 277 -1.60 11.71 -10.12
CA VAL A 277 -0.98 11.38 -11.40
C VAL A 277 -0.76 12.64 -12.24
N PRO A 278 0.47 12.93 -12.69
CA PRO A 278 0.72 14.11 -13.51
C PRO A 278 0.06 13.96 -14.87
N SER A 279 -0.65 15.01 -15.29
CA SER A 279 -1.27 15.10 -16.61
C SER A 279 -0.22 15.14 -17.73
N TRP A 280 -0.65 14.91 -18.97
CA TRP A 280 0.24 15.03 -20.12
C TRP A 280 0.86 16.43 -20.26
N SER A 281 0.14 17.49 -19.89
CA SER A 281 0.66 18.87 -19.96
C SER A 281 1.81 19.12 -18.99
N VAL A 282 1.85 18.38 -17.88
CA VAL A 282 2.98 18.33 -16.95
C VAL A 282 4.10 17.46 -17.53
N ARG A 283 3.79 16.21 -17.90
CA ARG A 283 4.78 15.22 -18.38
C ARG A 283 5.57 15.73 -19.59
N LYS A 284 4.92 16.42 -20.54
CA LYS A 284 5.58 16.93 -21.76
C LYS A 284 6.61 18.03 -21.51
N LYS A 285 6.62 18.64 -20.32
CA LYS A 285 7.65 19.61 -19.88
C LYS A 285 8.95 18.93 -19.41
N GLY A 286 8.98 17.59 -19.36
CA GLY A 286 10.13 16.80 -18.92
C GLY A 286 10.40 16.93 -17.42
N LEU A 287 11.67 16.83 -17.02
CA LEU A 287 12.08 16.80 -15.62
C LEU A 287 11.59 18.03 -14.85
N SER A 288 11.75 19.23 -15.40
CA SER A 288 11.28 20.47 -14.74
C SER A 288 9.78 20.46 -14.42
N GLY A 289 8.94 19.90 -15.30
CA GLY A 289 7.51 19.80 -15.06
C GLY A 289 7.17 18.81 -13.96
N LEU A 290 7.84 17.65 -13.95
CA LEU A 290 7.67 16.66 -12.90
C LEU A 290 8.18 17.18 -11.55
N GLN A 291 9.34 17.81 -11.50
CA GLN A 291 9.88 18.41 -10.26
C GLN A 291 8.90 19.42 -9.66
N TYR A 292 8.36 20.32 -10.48
CA TYR A 292 7.36 21.28 -10.02
C TYR A 292 6.10 20.58 -9.51
N PHE A 293 5.56 19.64 -10.28
CA PHE A 293 4.34 18.91 -9.90
C PHE A 293 4.49 18.13 -8.58
N TYR A 294 5.60 17.40 -8.41
CA TYR A 294 5.83 16.63 -7.18
C TYR A 294 6.10 17.54 -5.98
N LYS A 295 6.70 18.72 -6.18
CA LYS A 295 6.80 19.73 -5.12
C LYS A 295 5.43 20.22 -4.65
N GLU A 296 4.52 20.52 -5.59
CA GLU A 296 3.14 20.93 -5.26
C GLU A 296 2.37 19.80 -4.53
N LEU A 297 2.60 18.53 -4.89
CA LEU A 297 2.03 17.41 -4.13
C LEU A 297 2.56 17.38 -2.69
N SER A 298 3.86 17.60 -2.50
CA SER A 298 4.45 17.66 -1.15
C SER A 298 3.85 18.77 -0.30
N GLU A 299 3.65 19.95 -0.89
CA GLU A 299 3.00 21.08 -0.22
C GLU A 299 1.52 20.79 0.08
N LYS A 300 0.78 20.18 -0.86
CA LYS A 300 -0.63 19.82 -0.70
C LYS A 300 -0.86 18.83 0.44
N TYR A 301 -0.03 17.78 0.52
CA TYR A 301 -0.25 16.69 1.48
C TYR A 301 0.58 16.82 2.75
N GLY A 302 1.60 17.68 2.78
CA GLY A 302 2.40 17.92 3.98
C GLY A 302 3.45 16.85 4.27
N PHE A 303 3.82 16.03 3.28
CA PHE A 303 4.95 15.11 3.36
C PHE A 303 5.75 15.13 2.06
N ASP A 304 7.01 14.69 2.11
CA ASP A 304 7.89 14.72 0.95
C ASP A 304 7.51 13.64 -0.08
N VAL A 305 6.98 14.06 -1.22
CA VAL A 305 6.61 13.19 -2.35
C VAL A 305 7.75 13.14 -3.36
N LYS A 306 8.33 11.94 -3.52
CA LYS A 306 9.37 11.69 -4.52
C LYS A 306 8.79 11.48 -5.91
N ILE A 307 9.53 11.92 -6.93
CA ILE A 307 9.17 11.67 -8.33
C ILE A 307 9.13 10.15 -8.58
N SER A 308 7.96 9.63 -8.93
CA SER A 308 7.79 8.21 -9.21
C SER A 308 8.66 7.76 -10.38
N SER A 309 9.51 6.77 -10.11
CA SER A 309 10.33 6.08 -11.11
C SER A 309 9.49 5.40 -12.20
N HIS A 310 8.24 5.01 -11.89
CA HIS A 310 7.30 4.47 -12.87
C HIS A 310 6.75 5.58 -13.79
N VAL A 311 6.33 6.71 -13.21
CA VAL A 311 5.87 7.88 -14.00
C VAL A 311 6.98 8.39 -14.92
N VAL A 312 8.23 8.41 -14.45
CA VAL A 312 9.36 8.81 -15.30
C VAL A 312 9.58 7.82 -16.43
N TYR A 313 9.53 6.51 -16.16
CA TYR A 313 9.63 5.46 -17.19
C TYR A 313 8.58 5.65 -18.30
N GLN A 314 7.30 5.79 -17.91
CA GLN A 314 6.20 6.03 -18.85
C GLN A 314 6.39 7.34 -19.63
N THR A 315 6.90 8.38 -18.98
CA THR A 315 7.14 9.69 -19.60
C THR A 315 8.28 9.64 -20.61
N ILE A 316 9.40 8.97 -20.29
CA ILE A 316 10.51 8.73 -21.22
C ILE A 316 9.99 8.02 -22.47
N PHE A 317 9.23 6.95 -22.29
CA PHE A 317 8.67 6.18 -23.40
C PHE A 317 7.74 7.02 -24.28
N ALA A 318 6.82 7.77 -23.68
CA ALA A 318 5.90 8.65 -24.41
C ALA A 318 6.63 9.76 -25.17
N LEU A 319 7.66 10.36 -24.58
CA LEU A 319 8.42 11.45 -25.20
C LEU A 319 9.31 10.96 -26.34
N TYR A 320 9.98 9.82 -26.21
CA TYR A 320 10.76 9.23 -27.29
C TYR A 320 9.89 8.82 -28.49
N ARG A 321 8.63 8.44 -28.25
CA ARG A 321 7.68 8.12 -29.33
C ARG A 321 7.17 9.35 -30.08
N SER A 322 7.32 10.54 -29.53
CA SER A 322 6.94 11.77 -30.21
C SER A 322 7.96 12.14 -31.28
N GLU A 323 7.51 12.66 -32.42
CA GLU A 323 8.41 13.06 -33.52
C GLU A 323 9.13 14.40 -33.31
N THR A 324 8.88 15.12 -32.22
CA THR A 324 9.50 16.45 -31.98
C THR A 324 10.91 16.35 -31.38
N ALA A 325 11.84 17.19 -31.87
CA ALA A 325 13.19 17.28 -31.30
C ALA A 325 13.18 17.69 -29.81
N LEU A 326 12.25 18.57 -29.42
CA LEU A 326 12.11 19.02 -28.04
C LEU A 326 11.74 17.88 -27.09
N HIS A 327 10.78 17.02 -27.45
CA HIS A 327 10.41 15.89 -26.60
C HIS A 327 11.56 14.88 -26.45
N HIS A 328 12.35 14.65 -27.50
CA HIS A 328 13.54 13.81 -27.38
C HIS A 328 14.56 14.36 -26.39
N LEU A 329 14.82 15.68 -26.42
CA LEU A 329 15.71 16.33 -25.45
C LEU A 329 15.19 16.15 -24.01
N LYS A 330 13.88 16.32 -23.81
CA LYS A 330 13.23 16.11 -22.51
C LYS A 330 13.23 14.66 -22.04
N ALA A 331 13.17 13.70 -22.96
CA ALA A 331 13.31 12.29 -22.64
C ALA A 331 14.74 11.96 -22.18
N SER A 332 15.75 12.46 -22.90
CA SER A 332 17.16 12.32 -22.53
C SER A 332 17.46 12.91 -21.15
N GLU A 333 16.94 14.11 -20.84
CA GLU A 333 17.06 14.73 -19.51
C GLU A 333 16.51 13.83 -18.38
N LEU A 334 15.40 13.15 -18.63
CA LEU A 334 14.81 12.21 -17.67
C LEU A 334 15.61 10.91 -17.54
N VAL A 335 16.22 10.43 -18.63
CA VAL A 335 17.14 9.28 -18.59
C VAL A 335 18.35 9.62 -17.73
N ASP A 336 18.97 10.78 -17.94
CA ASP A 336 20.14 11.22 -17.18
C ASP A 336 19.81 11.35 -15.69
N PHE A 337 18.67 11.98 -15.38
CA PHE A 337 18.17 12.08 -14.01
C PHE A 337 18.03 10.71 -13.34
N GLN A 338 17.45 9.73 -14.04
CA GLN A 338 17.24 8.41 -13.45
C GLN A 338 18.54 7.63 -13.27
N LEU A 339 19.44 7.65 -14.25
CA LEU A 339 20.73 6.98 -14.15
C LEU A 339 21.60 7.57 -13.03
N ALA A 340 21.52 8.88 -12.81
CA ALA A 340 22.24 9.54 -11.72
C ALA A 340 21.69 9.22 -10.32
N ASN A 341 20.39 8.95 -10.19
CA ASN A 341 19.72 8.80 -8.90
C ASN A 341 19.35 7.35 -8.55
N ASN A 342 19.41 6.42 -9.51
CA ASN A 342 18.98 5.03 -9.33
C ASN A 342 20.00 4.08 -9.98
N SER A 343 20.84 3.45 -9.17
CA SER A 343 21.95 2.58 -9.62
C SER A 343 21.52 1.43 -10.54
N ASN A 344 20.31 0.90 -10.35
CA ASN A 344 19.77 -0.23 -11.13
C ASN A 344 18.81 0.21 -12.25
N TYR A 345 18.74 1.49 -12.58
CA TYR A 345 17.77 1.97 -13.57
C TYR A 345 18.18 1.69 -15.02
N ARG A 346 19.46 1.35 -15.26
CA ARG A 346 19.97 1.01 -16.60
C ARG A 346 19.17 -0.15 -17.22
N GLU A 347 18.87 -1.20 -16.45
CA GLU A 347 18.08 -2.34 -16.92
C GLU A 347 16.67 -1.92 -17.37
N LYS A 348 16.04 -0.97 -16.67
CA LYS A 348 14.73 -0.43 -17.06
C LYS A 348 14.84 0.33 -18.37
N ILE A 349 15.88 1.13 -18.56
CA ILE A 349 16.11 1.87 -19.81
C ILE A 349 16.38 0.91 -20.99
N ASP A 350 17.13 -0.16 -20.77
CA ASP A 350 17.37 -1.18 -21.79
C ASP A 350 16.07 -1.91 -22.17
N SER A 351 15.22 -2.24 -21.17
CA SER A 351 13.88 -2.80 -21.41
C SER A 351 12.98 -1.83 -22.18
N LEU A 352 13.02 -0.53 -21.86
CA LEU A 352 12.29 0.50 -22.61
C LEU A 352 12.76 0.58 -24.06
N ASN A 353 14.07 0.50 -24.31
CA ASN A 353 14.62 0.47 -25.66
C ASN A 353 14.17 -0.76 -26.44
N TYR A 354 14.13 -1.93 -25.79
CA TYR A 354 13.57 -3.14 -26.38
C TYR A 354 12.09 -2.95 -26.77
N GLN A 355 11.26 -2.40 -25.88
CA GLN A 355 9.85 -2.09 -26.18
C GLN A 355 9.68 -1.12 -27.35
N LEU A 356 10.53 -0.09 -27.45
CA LEU A 356 10.51 0.81 -28.60
C LEU A 356 10.75 0.06 -29.92
N LYS A 357 11.66 -0.92 -29.94
CA LYS A 357 11.93 -1.76 -31.13
C LYS A 357 10.74 -2.64 -31.46
N GLU A 358 10.23 -3.38 -30.48
CA GLU A 358 9.09 -4.29 -30.66
C GLU A 358 7.85 -3.58 -31.19
N TYR A 359 7.62 -2.34 -30.77
CA TYR A 359 6.47 -1.55 -31.24
C TYR A 359 6.76 -0.74 -32.51
N GLY A 360 7.90 -0.96 -33.18
CA GLY A 360 8.23 -0.34 -34.47
C GLY A 360 8.78 1.09 -34.39
N PHE A 361 9.05 1.63 -33.21
CA PHE A 361 9.66 2.96 -33.00
C PHE A 361 11.18 2.94 -33.19
N LEU A 362 11.66 2.42 -34.33
CA LEU A 362 13.08 2.18 -34.61
C LEU A 362 13.93 3.46 -34.57
N LYS A 363 13.40 4.59 -35.05
CA LYS A 363 14.10 5.89 -34.97
C LYS A 363 14.28 6.35 -33.53
N ALA A 364 13.26 6.15 -32.69
CA ALA A 364 13.31 6.51 -31.27
C ALA A 364 14.30 5.63 -30.51
N SER A 365 14.26 4.32 -30.76
CA SER A 365 15.23 3.36 -30.21
C SER A 365 16.68 3.75 -30.56
N LYS A 366 16.96 4.05 -31.83
CA LYS A 366 18.31 4.47 -32.26
C LYS A 366 18.77 5.77 -31.57
N ARG A 367 17.85 6.71 -31.32
CA ARG A 367 18.16 7.94 -30.57
C ARG A 367 18.53 7.63 -29.12
N LEU A 368 17.75 6.80 -28.44
CA LEU A 368 18.03 6.38 -27.06
C LEU A 368 19.38 5.63 -26.98
N GLU A 369 19.68 4.72 -27.90
CA GLU A 369 20.98 4.03 -27.96
C GLU A 369 22.15 4.99 -28.13
N ASN A 370 22.01 5.99 -29.00
CA ASN A 370 23.05 7.00 -29.20
C ASN A 370 23.24 7.86 -27.94
N HIS A 371 22.15 8.19 -27.25
CA HIS A 371 22.19 8.92 -25.98
C HIS A 371 22.95 8.11 -24.92
N LEU A 372 22.60 6.84 -24.72
CA LEU A 372 23.28 5.95 -23.75
C LEU A 372 24.78 5.80 -24.05
N LYS A 373 25.15 5.63 -25.32
CA LYS A 373 26.57 5.60 -25.74
C LYS A 373 27.31 6.90 -25.44
N SER A 374 26.61 8.03 -25.40
CA SER A 374 27.23 9.32 -25.07
C SER A 374 27.53 9.44 -23.59
N ILE A 375 26.66 8.88 -22.74
CA ILE A 375 26.85 8.80 -21.28
C ILE A 375 28.00 7.85 -20.95
N ASP A 376 28.05 6.68 -21.57
CA ASP A 376 29.08 5.66 -21.31
C ASP A 376 30.52 6.11 -21.73
N ARG A 377 30.64 7.25 -22.43
CA ARG A 377 31.93 7.83 -22.85
C ARG A 377 32.41 9.00 -21.97
N MET A 378 31.56 9.50 -21.09
CA MET A 378 31.90 10.52 -20.09
C MET A 378 32.39 9.83 -18.82
#